data_AF-A0A0Q7NEL3-F1
#
_entry.id   AF-A0A0Q7NEL3-F1
#
_cell.length_a   1.000
_cell.length_b   1.000
_cell.length_c   1.000
_cell.angle_alpha   90.00
_cell.angle_beta   90.00
_cell.angle_gamma   90.00
#
_symmetry.space_group_name_H-M   'P 1'
#
loop_
_entity.id
_entity.type
_entity.pdbx_description
1 polymer ?
#
loop_
_entity_poly.entity_id
_entity_poly.type
_entity_poly.pdbx_seq_one_letter_code
_entity_poly.pdbx_strand_id
1 'polypeptide(L)'
;MMVYRDNHRTIIWDDKLAGPVDTATQPVPLDECLTLDHHQFEALQAAIRAGRPIRGALVVDRRFDGLYEFSAAPECRASAGTARLFFDRLEYTAFVHAVRHREFERSTFLSPAA
;
A
#
# COMPACT_ATOMS: atom_id res chain seq x y z
N MET A 1 6.61 -4.75 4.08
CA MET A 1 5.62 -3.80 3.51
C MET A 1 5.63 -2.50 4.27
N MET A 2 5.72 -1.38 3.55
CA MET A 2 5.62 -0.03 4.08
C MET A 2 4.42 0.73 3.51
N VAL A 3 3.79 1.56 4.36
CA VAL A 3 2.72 2.48 3.98
C VAL A 3 3.13 3.89 4.41
N TYR A 4 3.27 4.79 3.44
CA TYR A 4 3.56 6.20 3.66
C TYR A 4 2.34 7.05 3.29
N ARG A 5 2.19 8.19 3.95
CA ARG A 5 1.14 9.17 3.64
C ARG A 5 1.76 10.56 3.60
N ASP A 6 1.55 11.27 2.50
CA ASP A 6 1.82 12.70 2.39
C ASP A 6 0.50 13.50 2.41
N ASN A 7 0.52 14.78 2.05
CA ASN A 7 -0.69 15.62 2.05
C ASN A 7 -1.70 15.26 0.95
N HIS A 8 -1.29 14.51 -0.07
CA HIS A 8 -2.04 14.27 -1.29
C HIS A 8 -2.37 12.79 -1.48
N ARG A 9 -1.50 11.88 -1.04
CA ARG A 9 -1.55 10.46 -1.41
C ARG A 9 -1.08 9.53 -0.29
N THR A 10 -1.49 8.28 -0.42
CA THR A 10 -0.95 7.12 0.29
C THR A 10 -0.07 6.35 -0.68
N ILE A 11 1.12 5.96 -0.24
CA ILE A 11 2.10 5.21 -1.01
C ILE A 11 2.30 3.85 -0.33
N ILE A 12 2.18 2.78 -1.10
CA ILE A 12 2.50 1.41 -0.68
C ILE A 12 3.80 1.01 -1.37
N TRP A 13 4.74 0.50 -0.59
CA TRP A 13 6.05 0.07 -1.08
C TRP A 13 6.51 -1.22 -0.40
N ASP A 14 7.31 -2.01 -1.11
CA ASP A 14 7.99 -3.17 -0.55
C ASP A 14 9.40 -2.75 -0.13
N ASP A 15 9.67 -2.78 1.16
CA ASP A 15 10.97 -2.41 1.74
C ASP A 15 12.11 -3.32 1.27
N LYS A 16 11.81 -4.50 0.72
CA LYS A 16 12.80 -5.37 0.08
C LYS A 16 13.31 -4.81 -1.25
N LEU A 17 12.59 -3.88 -1.87
CA LEU A 17 13.03 -3.16 -3.07
C LEU A 17 14.01 -2.04 -2.74
N ALA A 18 14.15 -1.67 -1.46
CA ALA A 18 15.20 -0.76 -1.03
C ALA A 18 16.56 -1.34 -1.42
N GLY A 19 17.23 -0.72 -2.40
CA GLY A 19 18.61 -1.07 -2.72
C GLY A 19 19.51 -0.93 -1.49
N PRO A 20 20.71 -1.54 -1.49
CA PRO A 20 21.66 -1.46 -0.37
C PRO A 20 22.24 -0.05 -0.11
N VAL A 21 21.68 0.99 -0.73
CA VAL A 21 22.12 2.38 -0.64
C VAL A 21 21.13 3.15 0.23
N ASP A 22 21.53 3.34 1.49
CA ASP A 22 21.07 4.34 2.46
C ASP A 22 19.65 4.90 2.24
N THR A 23 18.64 4.13 2.68
CA THR A 23 17.22 4.51 2.70
C THR A 23 16.92 5.78 3.51
N ALA A 24 17.90 6.34 4.20
CA ALA A 24 17.80 7.60 4.92
C ALA A 24 17.96 8.85 4.03
N THR A 25 18.57 8.74 2.84
CA THR A 25 18.93 9.92 2.03
C THR A 25 18.36 9.96 0.62
N GLN A 26 17.85 8.85 0.09
CA GLN A 26 17.23 8.81 -1.24
C GLN A 26 15.70 8.67 -1.15
N PRO A 27 14.94 9.48 -1.90
CA PRO A 27 13.49 9.34 -1.96
C PRO A 27 13.11 8.00 -2.59
N VAL A 28 12.06 7.38 -2.06
CA VAL A 28 11.52 6.12 -2.59
C VAL A 28 11.17 6.29 -4.08
N PRO A 29 11.65 5.40 -4.98
CA PRO A 29 11.32 5.47 -6.40
C PRO A 29 9.80 5.26 -6.62
N LEU A 30 9.12 6.25 -7.20
CA LEU A 30 7.67 6.20 -7.38
C LEU A 30 7.22 5.13 -8.39
N ASP A 31 8.09 4.76 -9.31
CA ASP A 31 7.90 3.67 -10.28
C ASP A 31 7.93 2.27 -9.63
N GLU A 32 8.51 2.16 -8.45
CA GLU A 32 8.48 0.95 -7.61
C GLU A 32 7.32 0.95 -6.60
N CYS A 33 6.49 2.00 -6.60
CA CYS A 33 5.41 2.17 -5.64
C CYS A 33 4.03 2.00 -6.27
N LEU A 34 3.06 1.69 -5.40
CA LEU A 34 1.65 1.89 -5.69
C LEU A 34 1.17 3.13 -4.96
N THR A 35 0.65 4.10 -5.72
CA THR A 35 0.14 5.36 -5.19
C THR A 35 -1.39 5.33 -5.19
N LEU A 36 -2.00 5.75 -4.10
CA LEU A 36 -3.46 5.80 -3.96
C LEU A 36 -3.84 7.16 -3.40
N ASP A 37 -4.92 7.74 -3.90
CA ASP A 37 -5.53 8.86 -3.19
C ASP A 37 -5.95 8.40 -1.79
N HIS A 38 -5.95 9.30 -0.79
CA HIS A 38 -6.32 8.90 0.57
C HIS A 38 -7.69 8.22 0.63
N HIS A 39 -8.68 8.73 -0.11
CA HIS A 39 -10.03 8.16 -0.12
C HIS A 39 -10.06 6.74 -0.70
N GLN A 40 -9.21 6.43 -1.67
CA GLN A 40 -9.07 5.08 -2.23
C GLN A 40 -8.48 4.12 -1.19
N PHE A 41 -7.48 4.57 -0.44
CA PHE A 41 -6.90 3.77 0.62
C PHE A 41 -7.83 3.62 1.84
N GLU A 42 -8.64 4.64 2.17
CA GLU A 42 -9.69 4.51 3.19
C GLU A 42 -10.77 3.50 2.77
N ALA A 43 -11.18 3.51 1.49
CA ALA A 43 -12.12 2.52 0.97
C ALA A 43 -11.55 1.09 1.05
N LEU A 44 -10.26 0.91 0.76
CA LEU A 44 -9.57 -0.35 0.94
C LEU A 44 -9.56 -0.80 2.41
N GLN A 45 -9.21 0.08 3.34
CA GLN A 45 -9.20 -0.22 4.77
C GLN A 45 -10.60 -0.63 5.25
N ALA A 46 -11.64 0.09 4.80
CA ALA A 46 -13.03 -0.23 5.11
C ALA A 46 -13.46 -1.60 4.57
N ALA A 47 -13.07 -1.95 3.35
CA ALA A 47 -13.37 -3.25 2.75
C ALA A 47 -12.74 -4.40 3.56
N ILE A 48 -11.46 -4.28 3.93
CA ILE A 48 -10.74 -5.28 4.75
C ILE A 48 -11.38 -5.44 6.13
N ARG A 49 -11.73 -4.33 6.79
CA ARG A 49 -12.42 -4.35 8.09
C ARG A 49 -13.78 -5.03 8.02
N ALA A 50 -14.52 -4.79 6.94
CA ALA A 50 -15.84 -5.37 6.70
C ALA A 50 -15.80 -6.80 6.14
N GLY A 51 -14.61 -7.37 5.88
CA GLY A 51 -14.47 -8.68 5.23
C GLY A 51 -15.04 -8.72 3.80
N ARG A 52 -15.10 -7.57 3.13
CA ARG A 52 -15.63 -7.43 1.77
C ARG A 52 -14.50 -7.54 0.74
N PRO A 53 -14.79 -7.98 -0.49
CA PRO A 53 -13.82 -7.91 -1.58
C PRO A 53 -13.31 -6.48 -1.76
N ILE A 54 -12.00 -6.34 -1.93
CA ILE A 54 -11.38 -5.05 -2.28
C ILE A 54 -11.82 -4.72 -3.71
N ARG A 55 -12.44 -3.55 -3.88
CA ARG A 55 -12.84 -3.00 -5.17
C ARG A 55 -12.34 -1.57 -5.25
N GLY A 56 -11.75 -1.18 -6.36
CA GLY A 56 -11.24 0.18 -6.58
C GLY A 56 -9.82 0.15 -7.13
N ALA A 57 -9.01 1.15 -6.74
CA ALA A 57 -7.72 1.41 -7.36
C ALA A 57 -6.64 0.36 -7.10
N LEU A 58 -6.79 -0.49 -6.07
CA LEU A 58 -5.86 -1.58 -5.76
C LEU A 58 -6.55 -2.94 -5.96
N VAL A 59 -5.86 -3.82 -6.68
CA VAL A 59 -6.17 -5.24 -6.81
C VAL A 59 -5.18 -6.02 -5.95
N VAL A 60 -5.70 -6.98 -5.18
CA VAL A 60 -4.89 -7.90 -4.37
C VAL A 60 -5.26 -9.33 -4.75
N ASP A 61 -4.36 -10.00 -5.46
CA ASP A 61 -4.57 -11.37 -5.96
C ASP A 61 -3.62 -12.35 -5.29
N ARG A 62 -4.14 -13.53 -4.93
CA ARG A 62 -3.30 -14.63 -4.47
C ARG A 62 -2.80 -15.42 -5.68
N ARG A 63 -1.48 -15.49 -5.86
CA ARG A 63 -0.81 -16.22 -6.93
C ARG A 63 -0.69 -17.71 -6.63
N PHE A 64 -0.38 -18.49 -7.67
CA PHE A 64 -0.20 -19.95 -7.58
C PHE A 64 1.00 -20.35 -6.71
N ASP A 65 2.02 -19.50 -6.63
CA ASP A 65 3.22 -19.65 -5.80
C ASP A 65 2.97 -19.32 -4.32
N GLY A 66 1.75 -18.91 -3.97
CA GLY A 66 1.34 -18.59 -2.60
C GLY A 66 1.60 -17.14 -2.19
N LEU A 67 2.21 -16.32 -3.04
CA LEU A 67 2.39 -14.90 -2.81
C LEU A 67 1.09 -14.11 -3.06
N TYR A 68 0.98 -12.95 -2.43
CA TYR A 68 -0.04 -11.95 -2.68
C TYR A 68 0.55 -10.86 -3.55
N GLU A 69 -0.06 -10.66 -4.72
CA GLU A 69 0.29 -9.58 -5.63
C GLU A 69 -0.62 -8.39 -5.38
N PHE A 70 0.00 -7.26 -5.09
CA PHE A 70 -0.65 -5.95 -5.04
C PHE A 70 -0.35 -5.25 -6.35
N SER A 71 -1.38 -4.79 -7.05
CA SER A 71 -1.24 -4.05 -8.30
C SER A 71 -2.35 -3.02 -8.45
N ALA A 72 -2.12 -2.00 -9.28
CA ALA A 72 -3.17 -1.06 -9.63
C ALA A 72 -4.23 -1.73 -10.54
N ALA A 73 -5.50 -1.42 -10.29
CA ALA A 73 -6.57 -1.78 -11.21
C ALA A 73 -6.27 -1.21 -12.61
N PRO A 74 -6.61 -1.91 -13.71
CA PRO A 74 -6.26 -1.50 -15.07
C PRO A 74 -6.58 -0.04 -15.39
N GLU A 75 -7.77 0.42 -14.99
CA GLU A 75 -8.28 1.78 -15.16
C GLU A 75 -7.55 2.83 -14.29
N CYS A 76 -6.86 2.41 -13.22
CA CYS A 76 -6.18 3.29 -12.28
C CYS A 76 -4.66 3.34 -12.51
N ARG A 77 -4.08 2.51 -13.38
CA ARG A 77 -2.61 2.43 -13.58
C ARG A 77 -1.95 3.77 -13.90
N ALA A 78 -2.63 4.64 -14.63
CA ALA A 78 -2.10 5.95 -15.01
C ALA A 78 -1.85 6.87 -13.80
N SER A 79 -2.64 6.74 -12.73
CA SER A 79 -2.48 7.54 -11.50
C SER A 79 -1.82 6.75 -10.37
N ALA A 80 -2.08 5.45 -10.28
CA ALA A 80 -1.62 4.61 -9.19
C ALA A 80 -0.26 3.96 -9.42
N GLY A 81 0.28 4.05 -10.64
CA GLY A 81 1.53 3.40 -11.04
C GLY A 81 1.30 2.00 -11.61
N THR A 82 2.38 1.44 -12.16
CA THR A 82 2.39 0.12 -12.80
C THR A 82 3.16 -0.94 -12.01
N ALA A 83 3.66 -0.58 -10.83
CA ALA A 83 4.38 -1.50 -9.94
C ALA A 83 3.52 -2.70 -9.58
N ARG A 84 4.17 -3.84 -9.38
CA ARG A 84 3.56 -5.06 -8.85
C ARG A 84 4.36 -5.44 -7.61
N LEU A 85 3.74 -5.38 -6.45
CA LEU A 85 4.38 -5.68 -5.18
C LEU A 85 3.98 -7.09 -4.74
N PHE A 86 4.95 -7.86 -4.26
CA PHE A 86 4.75 -9.28 -3.93
C PHE A 86 5.04 -9.53 -2.46
N PHE A 87 4.01 -9.92 -1.73
CA PHE A 87 4.10 -10.17 -0.30
C PHE A 87 3.80 -11.62 0.01
N ASP A 88 4.53 -12.19 0.94
CA ASP A 88 4.19 -13.53 1.42
C ASP A 88 2.92 -13.50 2.30
N ARG A 89 2.51 -14.68 2.75
CA ARG A 89 1.31 -14.82 3.61
C ARG A 89 1.47 -14.10 4.94
N LEU A 90 2.65 -14.08 5.54
CA LEU A 90 2.88 -13.45 6.84
C LEU A 90 2.76 -11.93 6.70
N GLU A 91 3.39 -11.36 5.67
CA GLU A 91 3.32 -9.93 5.36
C GLU A 91 1.88 -9.48 5.05
N TYR A 92 1.15 -10.22 4.23
CA TYR A 92 -0.26 -9.92 3.95
C TYR A 92 -1.12 -10.02 5.22
N THR A 93 -0.87 -11.01 6.08
CA THR A 93 -1.61 -11.18 7.34
C THR A 93 -1.31 -10.04 8.30
N ALA A 94 -0.05 -9.61 8.41
CA ALA A 94 0.35 -8.45 9.21
C ALA A 94 -0.30 -7.17 8.70
N PHE A 95 -0.36 -6.97 7.38
CA PHE A 95 -1.07 -5.84 6.78
C PHE A 95 -2.56 -5.83 7.13
N VAL A 96 -3.25 -6.96 6.96
CA VAL A 96 -4.67 -7.09 7.31
C VAL A 96 -4.90 -6.85 8.81
N HIS A 97 -4.00 -7.35 9.66
CA HIS A 97 -4.05 -7.10 11.09
C HIS A 97 -3.92 -5.60 11.40
N ALA A 98 -2.89 -4.93 10.88
CA ALA A 98 -2.68 -3.50 11.06
C ALA A 98 -3.88 -2.65 10.58
N VAL A 99 -4.48 -3.00 9.44
CA VAL A 99 -5.71 -2.35 8.94
C VAL A 99 -6.87 -2.51 9.94
N ARG A 100 -7.07 -3.71 10.49
CA ARG A 100 -8.12 -3.98 11.49
C ARG A 100 -7.88 -3.25 12.81
N HIS A 101 -6.63 -3.08 13.19
CA HIS A 101 -6.19 -2.34 14.38
C HIS A 101 -6.04 -0.83 14.15
N ARG A 102 -6.47 -0.32 12.99
CA ARG A 102 -6.50 1.12 12.67
C ARG A 102 -5.11 1.78 12.64
N GLU A 103 -4.05 0.99 12.47
CA GLU A 103 -2.67 1.49 12.45
C GLU A 103 -2.41 2.41 11.26
N PHE A 104 -3.17 2.26 10.17
CA PHE A 104 -3.05 3.11 8.99
C PHE A 104 -4.03 4.29 8.91
N GLU A 105 -4.79 4.59 9.97
CA GLU A 105 -5.68 5.75 9.98
C GLU A 105 -4.92 7.06 9.74
N ARG A 106 -5.53 8.00 9.04
CA ARG A 106 -4.87 9.26 8.64
C ARG A 106 -4.40 10.08 9.84
N SER A 107 -5.12 10.00 10.97
CA SER A 107 -4.77 10.60 12.25
C SER A 107 -3.43 10.10 12.80
N THR A 108 -3.04 8.87 12.52
CA THR A 108 -1.78 8.26 12.97
C THR A 108 -0.56 8.84 12.24
N PHE A 109 -0.77 9.48 11.07
CA PHE A 109 0.31 10.10 10.26
C PHE A 109 0.36 11.62 10.38
N LEU A 110 -0.48 12.22 11.22
CA LEU A 110 -0.39 13.66 11.52
C LEU A 110 0.83 13.90 12.43
N SER A 111 1.97 14.26 11.83
CA SER A 111 2.96 15.10 12.51
C SER A 111 2.44 16.54 12.59
N PRO A 112 2.74 17.29 13.67
CA PRO A 112 2.26 18.65 13.86
C PRO A 112 2.67 19.53 12.67
N ALA A 113 1.75 20.40 12.24
CA ALA A 113 2.02 21.41 11.23
C ALA A 113 3.31 22.17 11.59
N ALA A 114 4.25 22.21 10.64
CA ALA A 114 5.37 23.16 10.64
C ALA A 114 4.89 24.50 10.07
#